data_AF-A0A536ELS3-F1
#
_entry.id   AF-A0A536ELS3-F1
#
_cell.length_a   1.000
_cell.length_b   1.000
_cell.length_c   1.000
_cell.angle_alpha   90.00
_cell.angle_beta   90.00
_cell.angle_gamma   90.00
#
_symmetry.space_group_name_H-M   'P 1'
#
loop_
_entity.id
_entity.type
_entity.pdbx_description
1 polymer ?
#
loop_
_entity_poly.entity_id
_entity_poly.type
_entity_poly.pdbx_seq_one_letter_code
_entity_poly.pdbx_strand_id
1 'polypeptide(L)'
;MQTYDDTQGRAPQQFSSFDEFFPYYVGQHSKPATRWFHFVGTHLGAISGVIGLATRKPVLVAQAPVISYGLAWFSHFTIEKNKPATFGHPLWSARGDFKMIAMMWQGRDAELTRIAEDAKRFTVHEGAAA
;
A
#
# COMPACT_ATOMS: atom_id res chain seq x y z
N MET A 1 -18.00 20.54 4.14
CA MET A 1 -18.05 19.07 3.97
C MET A 1 -18.11 18.81 2.47
N GLN A 2 -16.94 18.68 1.84
CA GLN A 2 -16.84 18.60 0.38
C GLN A 2 -16.88 17.12 -0.01
N THR A 3 -17.93 16.75 -0.72
CA THR A 3 -18.17 15.42 -1.26
C THR A 3 -17.11 15.12 -2.31
N TYR A 4 -16.30 14.08 -2.06
CA TYR A 4 -15.38 13.52 -3.04
C TYR A 4 -16.21 12.80 -4.11
N ASP A 5 -16.28 13.40 -5.30
CA ASP A 5 -16.87 12.79 -6.47
C ASP A 5 -15.81 11.89 -7.14
N ASP A 6 -15.93 10.58 -6.95
CA ASP A 6 -15.04 9.54 -7.49
C ASP A 6 -15.43 9.14 -8.94
N THR A 7 -16.08 10.04 -9.70
CA THR A 7 -16.60 9.78 -11.06
C THR A 7 -15.77 10.37 -12.20
N GLN A 8 -14.45 10.49 -12.04
CA GLN A 8 -13.56 10.78 -13.17
C GLN A 8 -12.78 9.51 -13.52
N GLY A 9 -13.12 8.89 -14.65
CA GLY A 9 -12.35 7.82 -15.30
C GLY A 9 -10.97 8.31 -15.77
N ARG A 10 -10.11 8.73 -14.84
CA ARG A 10 -8.74 9.13 -15.10
C ARG A 10 -7.96 7.86 -15.42
N ALA A 11 -7.31 7.83 -16.58
CA ALA A 11 -6.37 6.77 -16.91
C ALA A 11 -5.37 6.57 -15.75
N PRO A 12 -4.87 5.35 -15.51
CA PRO A 12 -3.89 5.11 -14.45
C PRO A 12 -2.79 6.16 -14.53
N GLN A 13 -2.53 6.85 -13.41
CA GLN A 13 -1.49 7.86 -13.37
C GLN A 13 -0.19 7.19 -13.80
N GLN A 14 0.35 7.58 -14.95
CA GLN A 14 1.61 7.03 -15.43
C GLN A 14 2.73 7.69 -14.65
N PHE A 15 3.61 6.88 -14.05
CA PHE A 15 4.87 7.38 -13.51
C PHE A 15 6.00 6.94 -14.43
N SER A 16 7.04 7.75 -14.54
CA SER A 16 8.21 7.45 -15.37
C SER A 16 9.26 6.66 -14.61
N SER A 17 9.20 6.68 -13.27
CA SER A 17 10.14 6.00 -12.39
C SER A 17 9.50 5.53 -11.09
N PHE A 18 10.18 4.61 -10.40
CA PHE A 18 9.74 4.18 -9.07
C PHE A 18 9.84 5.31 -8.02
N ASP A 19 10.77 6.25 -8.19
CA ASP A 19 10.94 7.36 -7.24
C ASP A 19 9.79 8.38 -7.35
N GLU A 20 9.18 8.51 -8.53
CA GLU A 20 7.92 9.23 -8.70
C GLU A 20 6.72 8.44 -8.14
N PHE A 21 6.71 7.11 -8.33
CA PHE A 21 5.63 6.25 -7.84
C PHE A 21 5.59 6.12 -6.31
N PHE A 22 6.74 6.07 -5.66
CA PHE A 22 6.81 5.72 -4.24
C PHE A 22 6.08 6.73 -3.33
N PRO A 23 6.20 8.06 -3.51
CA PRO A 23 5.40 9.03 -2.77
C PRO A 23 3.90 8.84 -2.97
N TYR A 24 3.46 8.58 -4.21
CA TYR A 24 2.06 8.25 -4.50
C TYR A 24 1.62 6.98 -3.75
N TYR A 25 2.43 5.92 -3.78
CA TYR A 25 2.18 4.66 -3.08
C TYR A 25 2.03 4.88 -1.57
N VAL A 26 2.95 5.62 -0.95
CA VAL A 26 2.88 5.96 0.48
C VAL A 26 1.66 6.84 0.79
N GLY A 27 1.27 7.73 -0.14
CA GLY A 27 0.01 8.46 -0.08
C GLY A 27 -1.23 7.56 -0.06
N GLN A 28 -1.20 6.41 -0.74
CA GLN A 28 -2.26 5.38 -0.66
C GLN A 28 -2.25 4.59 0.65
N HIS A 29 -1.26 4.80 1.53
CA HIS A 29 -1.14 4.22 2.87
C HIS A 29 -0.90 5.32 3.91
N SER A 30 -1.63 6.42 3.75
CA SER A 30 -1.39 7.65 4.52
C SER A 30 -1.62 7.48 6.02
N LYS A 31 -2.52 6.58 6.41
CA LYS A 31 -2.83 6.31 7.81
C LYS A 31 -1.86 5.27 8.39
N PRO A 32 -1.25 5.51 9.57
CA PRO A 32 -0.37 4.53 10.21
C PRO A 32 -1.02 3.15 10.37
N ALA A 33 -2.32 3.11 10.69
CA ALA A 33 -3.05 1.86 10.81
C ALA A 33 -3.03 1.04 9.50
N THR A 34 -3.23 1.64 8.33
CA THR A 34 -3.12 0.97 7.03
C THR A 34 -1.74 0.33 6.87
N ARG A 35 -0.67 1.08 7.16
CA ARG A 35 0.71 0.58 7.09
C ARG A 35 0.97 -0.59 8.04
N TRP A 36 0.45 -0.54 9.26
CA TRP A 36 0.56 -1.64 10.22
C TRP A 36 -0.20 -2.90 9.80
N PHE A 37 -1.36 -2.77 9.16
CA PHE A 37 -2.06 -3.93 8.59
C PHE A 37 -1.25 -4.60 7.48
N HIS A 38 -0.60 -3.82 6.61
CA HIS A 38 0.32 -4.34 5.60
C HIS A 38 1.53 -5.02 6.23
N PHE A 39 2.14 -4.36 7.21
CA PHE A 39 3.26 -4.91 7.96
C PHE A 39 2.89 -6.26 8.57
N VAL A 40 1.84 -6.33 9.38
CA VAL A 40 1.41 -7.57 10.04
C VAL A 40 0.99 -8.62 9.02
N GLY A 41 0.21 -8.24 8.01
CA GLY A 41 -0.28 -9.16 6.98
C GLY A 41 0.85 -9.80 6.18
N THR A 42 1.82 -9.02 5.72
CA THR A 42 2.98 -9.53 4.98
C THR A 42 3.83 -10.47 5.84
N HIS A 43 4.03 -10.17 7.14
CA HIS A 43 4.78 -11.07 8.03
C HIS A 43 4.03 -12.36 8.33
N LEU A 44 2.72 -12.30 8.62
CA LEU A 44 1.92 -13.50 8.87
C LEU A 44 1.83 -14.39 7.63
N GLY A 45 1.65 -13.80 6.44
CA GLY A 45 1.69 -14.53 5.18
C GLY A 45 3.07 -15.18 4.95
N ALA A 46 4.16 -14.46 5.18
CA ALA A 46 5.51 -14.99 5.05
C ALA A 46 5.76 -16.17 6.03
N ILE A 47 5.36 -16.03 7.29
CA ILE A 47 5.44 -17.11 8.30
C ILE A 47 4.64 -18.33 7.85
N SER A 48 3.40 -18.15 7.39
CA SER A 48 2.57 -19.24 6.85
C SER A 48 3.26 -19.96 5.69
N GLY A 49 3.82 -19.20 4.75
CA GLY A 49 4.54 -19.74 3.60
C GLY A 49 5.78 -20.54 4.00
N VAL A 50 6.61 -19.99 4.90
CA VAL A 50 7.82 -20.67 5.41
C VAL A 50 7.46 -21.97 6.13
N ILE A 51 6.45 -21.96 7.01
CA ILE A 51 5.97 -23.18 7.68
C ILE A 51 5.44 -24.17 6.65
N GLY A 52 4.68 -23.73 5.66
CA GLY A 52 4.15 -24.57 4.59
C GLY A 52 5.24 -25.27 3.79
N LEU A 53 6.30 -24.56 3.43
CA LEU A 53 7.47 -25.12 2.74
C LEU A 53 8.22 -26.10 3.64
N ALA A 54 8.51 -25.72 4.89
CA ALA A 54 9.24 -26.57 5.84
C ALA A 54 8.50 -27.88 6.17
N THR A 55 7.17 -27.83 6.23
CA THR A 55 6.32 -28.98 6.58
C THR A 55 5.75 -29.70 5.36
N ARG A 56 6.08 -29.27 4.14
CA ARG A 56 5.51 -29.77 2.87
C ARG A 56 3.97 -29.75 2.84
N LYS A 57 3.37 -28.73 3.46
CA LYS A 57 1.91 -28.52 3.50
C LYS A 57 1.52 -27.44 2.47
N PRO A 58 1.12 -27.81 1.25
CA PRO A 58 0.81 -26.84 0.19
C PRO A 58 -0.34 -25.89 0.56
N VAL A 59 -1.25 -26.31 1.44
CA VAL A 59 -2.34 -25.46 1.95
C VAL A 59 -1.81 -24.23 2.68
N LEU A 60 -0.76 -24.36 3.51
CA LEU A 60 -0.19 -23.21 4.23
C LEU A 60 0.54 -22.23 3.29
N VAL A 61 1.13 -22.76 2.22
CA VAL A 61 1.73 -21.95 1.14
C VAL A 61 0.63 -21.19 0.39
N ALA A 62 -0.48 -21.84 0.06
CA ALA A 62 -1.63 -21.20 -0.58
C ALA A 62 -2.32 -20.15 0.32
N GLN A 63 -2.28 -20.33 1.65
CA GLN A 63 -2.80 -19.35 2.61
C GLN A 63 -1.95 -18.07 2.69
N ALA A 64 -0.65 -18.13 2.39
CA ALA A 64 0.25 -16.99 2.48
C ALA A 64 -0.27 -15.74 1.72
N PRO A 65 -0.60 -15.82 0.41
CA PRO A 65 -1.17 -14.67 -0.30
C PRO A 65 -2.56 -14.28 0.24
N VAL A 66 -3.38 -15.23 0.69
CA VAL A 66 -4.72 -14.93 1.23
C VAL A 66 -4.63 -14.08 2.48
N ILE A 67 -3.71 -14.41 3.40
CA ILE A 67 -3.48 -13.64 4.63
C ILE A 67 -2.94 -12.24 4.30
N SER A 68 -1.90 -12.16 3.46
CA SER A 68 -1.29 -10.88 3.10
C SER A 68 -2.28 -9.94 2.41
N TYR A 69 -2.92 -10.40 1.33
CA TYR A 69 -3.87 -9.57 0.58
C TYR A 69 -5.14 -9.30 1.37
N GLY A 70 -5.64 -10.27 2.14
CA GLY A 70 -6.85 -10.10 2.96
C GLY A 70 -6.72 -8.96 3.96
N LEU A 71 -5.60 -8.91 4.70
CA LEU A 71 -5.34 -7.84 5.68
C LEU A 71 -5.05 -6.50 5.01
N ALA A 72 -4.27 -6.49 3.92
CA ALA A 72 -4.00 -5.29 3.14
C ALA A 72 -5.28 -4.65 2.61
N TRP A 73 -6.11 -5.43 1.90
CA TRP A 73 -7.36 -4.96 1.32
C TRP A 73 -8.39 -4.56 2.37
N PHE A 74 -8.49 -5.30 3.47
CA PHE A 74 -9.33 -4.90 4.59
C PHE A 74 -8.97 -3.49 5.06
N SER A 75 -7.68 -3.20 5.24
CA SER A 75 -7.23 -1.89 5.67
C SER A 75 -7.49 -0.79 4.64
N HIS A 76 -7.27 -1.05 3.36
CA HIS A 76 -7.57 -0.10 2.28
C HIS A 76 -9.06 0.26 2.24
N PHE A 77 -9.96 -0.72 2.30
CA PHE A 77 -11.39 -0.46 2.14
C PHE A 77 -12.06 0.08 3.40
N THR A 78 -11.60 -0.28 4.60
CA THR A 78 -12.23 0.12 5.86
C THR A 78 -11.56 1.32 6.53
N ILE A 79 -10.22 1.33 6.55
CA ILE A 79 -9.42 2.34 7.27
C ILE A 79 -9.06 3.47 6.31
N GLU A 80 -8.35 3.16 5.23
CA GLU A 80 -7.85 4.17 4.29
C GLU A 80 -9.01 4.79 3.50
N LYS A 81 -9.98 3.96 3.09
CA LYS A 81 -11.11 4.24 2.21
C LYS A 81 -10.67 4.62 0.79
N ASN A 82 -9.74 3.85 0.24
CA ASN A 82 -9.26 3.99 -1.14
C ASN A 82 -9.18 2.62 -1.84
N LYS A 83 -8.87 2.65 -3.14
CA LYS A 83 -8.55 1.44 -3.92
C LYS A 83 -7.03 1.18 -3.82
N PRO A 84 -6.59 -0.06 -3.59
CA PRO A 84 -5.17 -0.40 -3.57
C PRO A 84 -4.44 0.01 -4.87
N ALA A 85 -3.25 0.60 -4.74
CA ALA A 85 -2.40 0.97 -5.87
C ALA A 85 -2.06 -0.22 -6.79
N THR A 86 -2.10 -1.43 -6.24
CA THR A 86 -1.84 -2.71 -6.94
C THR A 86 -2.73 -2.90 -8.17
N PHE A 87 -3.94 -2.34 -8.19
CA PHE A 87 -4.83 -2.43 -9.36
C PHE A 87 -4.34 -1.64 -10.58
N GLY A 88 -3.54 -0.58 -10.38
CA GLY A 88 -2.94 0.18 -11.47
C GLY A 88 -1.48 -0.20 -11.75
N HIS A 89 -0.72 -0.51 -10.70
CA HIS A 89 0.73 -0.74 -10.80
C HIS A 89 1.16 -1.94 -9.94
N PRO A 90 0.86 -3.18 -10.33
CA PRO A 90 1.04 -4.35 -9.46
C PRO A 90 2.49 -4.58 -9.04
N LEU A 91 3.44 -4.54 -9.99
CA LEU A 91 4.87 -4.78 -9.69
C LEU A 91 5.47 -3.66 -8.83
N TRP A 92 5.11 -2.42 -9.11
CA TRP A 92 5.59 -1.29 -8.30
C TRP A 92 4.94 -1.25 -6.93
N SER A 93 3.69 -1.66 -6.80
CA SER A 93 3.01 -1.76 -5.50
C SER A 93 3.66 -2.83 -4.63
N ALA A 94 4.03 -3.98 -5.19
CA ALA A 94 4.80 -4.99 -4.47
C ALA A 94 6.16 -4.45 -4.00
N ARG A 95 6.90 -3.75 -4.89
CA ARG A 95 8.16 -3.08 -4.51
C ARG A 95 7.96 -2.00 -3.45
N GLY A 96 6.87 -1.24 -3.56
CA GLY A 96 6.45 -0.21 -2.61
C GLY A 96 6.19 -0.79 -1.23
N ASP A 97 5.49 -1.92 -1.16
CA ASP A 97 5.16 -2.61 0.10
C ASP A 97 6.41 -3.05 0.84
N PHE A 98 7.35 -3.69 0.14
CA PHE A 98 8.63 -4.08 0.73
C PHE A 98 9.47 -2.88 1.18
N LYS A 99 9.51 -1.79 0.39
CA LYS A 99 10.23 -0.56 0.78
C LYS A 99 9.59 0.09 2.01
N MET A 100 8.25 0.18 2.06
CA MET A 100 7.50 0.72 3.18
C MET A 100 7.75 -0.12 4.45
N ILE A 101 7.61 -1.44 4.37
CA ILE A 101 7.86 -2.36 5.49
C ILE A 101 9.31 -2.25 5.99
N ALA A 102 10.28 -2.15 5.09
CA ALA A 102 11.68 -1.95 5.46
C ALA A 102 11.90 -0.62 6.20
N MET A 103 11.25 0.46 5.77
CA MET A 103 11.28 1.74 6.48
C MET A 103 10.63 1.63 7.86
N MET A 104 9.51 0.91 8.00
CA MET A 104 8.87 0.67 9.29
C MET A 104 9.79 -0.10 10.25
N TRP A 105 10.47 -1.14 9.76
CA TRP A 105 11.49 -1.87 10.52
C TRP A 105 12.65 -0.97 11.00
N GLN A 106 13.02 0.03 10.20
CA GLN A 106 14.04 1.02 10.54
C GLN A 106 13.54 2.12 11.50
N GLY A 107 12.29 2.05 11.97
CA GLY A 107 11.69 3.07 12.82
C GLY A 107 11.33 4.36 12.07
N ARG A 108 11.27 4.34 10.73
CA ARG A 108 11.06 5.52 9.87
C ARG A 108 9.59 5.75 9.52
N ASP A 109 8.66 5.33 10.39
CA ASP A 109 7.22 5.51 10.13
C ASP A 109 6.80 7.00 10.11
N ALA A 110 7.47 7.84 10.91
CA ALA A 110 7.27 9.29 10.86
C ALA A 110 7.70 9.91 9.51
N GLU A 111 8.71 9.32 8.84
CA GLU A 111 9.10 9.74 7.50
C GLU A 111 8.05 9.35 6.46
N LEU A 112 7.48 8.14 6.57
CA LEU A 112 6.37 7.71 5.72
C LEU A 112 5.15 8.62 5.87
N THR A 113 4.84 9.07 7.09
CA THR A 113 3.78 10.06 7.32
C THR A 113 4.06 11.37 6.59
N ARG A 114 5.28 11.92 6.68
CA ARG A 114 5.65 13.14 5.94
C ARG A 114 5.56 12.98 4.43
N ILE A 115 6.06 11.86 3.89
CA ILE A 115 5.94 11.54 2.46
C ILE A 115 4.47 11.48 2.03
N ALA A 116 3.60 10.86 2.83
CA ALA A 116 2.16 10.80 2.53
C ALA A 116 1.49 12.18 2.55
N GLU A 117 1.86 13.04 3.49
CA GLU A 117 1.36 14.42 3.58
C GLU A 117 1.80 15.25 2.37
N ASP A 118 3.07 15.17 1.98
CA ASP A 118 3.58 15.89 0.82
C ASP A 118 2.94 15.39 -0.48
N ALA A 119 2.76 14.07 -0.63
CA ALA A 119 2.05 13.49 -1.77
C ALA A 119 0.62 14.03 -1.91
N LYS A 120 -0.10 14.26 -0.79
CA LYS A 120 -1.43 14.89 -0.82
C LYS A 120 -1.36 16.35 -1.26
N ARG A 121 -0.34 17.11 -0.84
CA ARG A 121 -0.19 18.53 -1.22
C ARG A 121 -0.02 18.70 -2.73
N PHE A 122 0.75 17.84 -3.40
CA PHE A 122 0.91 17.90 -4.86
C PHE A 122 -0.41 17.68 -5.61
N THR A 123 -1.28 16.80 -5.11
CA THR A 123 -2.61 16.59 -5.72
C THR A 123 -3.58 17.76 -5.54
N VAL A 124 -3.44 18.54 -4.45
CA VAL A 124 -4.32 19.69 -4.18
C VAL A 124 -3.95 20.91 -5.03
N HIS A 125 -2.67 21.15 -5.25
CA HIS A 125 -2.21 22.33 -6.00
C HIS A 125 -2.43 22.22 -7.51
N GLU A 126 -2.33 21.03 -8.10
CA GLU A 126 -2.66 20.83 -9.52
C GLU A 126 -4.16 21.00 -9.81
N GLY A 127 -5.03 20.74 -8.82
CA GLY A 127 -6.48 20.91 -8.96
C GLY A 127 -7.01 22.32 -8.70
N ALA A 128 -6.21 23.20 -8.09
CA ALA A 128 -6.57 24.61 -7.85
C ALA A 128 -6.10 25.56 -8.96
N ALA A 129 -5.28 25.07 -9.89
CA ALA A 129 -4.77 25.81 -11.03
C ALA A 129 -5.53 25.53 -12.35
N ALA A 130 -6.65 24.81 -12.27
CA ALA A 130 -7.56 24.50 -13.37
C ALA A 130 -8.95 25.09 -13.09
#